data_AF-A0A9D4S4S9-F1
#
_entry.id   AF-A0A9D4S4S9-F1
#
_cell.length_a   1.000
_cell.length_b   1.000
_cell.length_c   1.000
_cell.angle_alpha   90.00
_cell.angle_beta   90.00
_cell.angle_gamma   90.00
#
_symmetry.space_group_name_H-M   'P 1'
#
loop_
_entity.id
_entity.type
_entity.pdbx_description
1 polymer ?
#
loop_
_entity_poly.entity_id
_entity_poly.type
_entity_poly.pdbx_seq_one_letter_code
_entity_poly.pdbx_strand_id
1 'polypeptide(L)'
;MGSYEEKVTKFESQLEKHWKVISDSIEENGNIDELDEIQIKSLKTQIVTDFREVDRIATEFRRFLENTRTKESIDKDREIADKLISYRQITNDFLRSLNQSDAKSSSSRTSSQARLRAAKARVAFAEEQAYLEKKRADVERQKAELEIDLKLLQQKREAALTEAE
;
A
#
# COMPACT_ATOMS: atom_id res chain seq x y z
N MET A 1 -33.47 23.13 2.73
CA MET A 1 -32.38 23.74 1.94
C MET A 1 -31.56 24.58 2.90
N GLY A 2 -30.28 24.30 3.11
CA GLY A 2 -29.41 25.11 3.98
C GLY A 2 -29.09 26.47 3.37
N SER A 3 -28.76 27.45 4.22
CA SER A 3 -28.47 28.83 3.82
C SER A 3 -27.25 28.88 2.89
N TYR A 4 -27.10 29.98 2.14
CA TYR A 4 -25.91 30.21 1.30
C TYR A 4 -24.62 30.10 2.12
N GLU A 5 -24.61 30.75 3.29
CA GLU A 5 -23.49 30.77 4.24
C GLU A 5 -23.16 29.37 4.78
N GLU A 6 -24.16 28.56 5.11
CA GLU A 6 -23.95 27.17 5.55
C GLU A 6 -23.28 26.32 4.47
N LYS A 7 -23.69 26.50 3.20
CA LYS A 7 -23.10 25.76 2.08
C LYS A 7 -21.67 26.22 1.79
N VAL A 8 -21.41 27.53 1.80
CA VAL A 8 -20.06 28.11 1.67
C VAL A 8 -19.14 27.53 2.74
N THR A 9 -19.55 27.64 4.01
CA THR A 9 -18.77 27.15 5.16
C THR A 9 -18.47 25.65 5.06
N LYS A 10 -19.45 24.85 4.60
CA LYS A 10 -19.26 23.42 4.40
C LYS A 10 -18.22 23.11 3.32
N PHE A 11 -18.26 23.79 2.17
CA PHE A 11 -17.27 23.58 1.12
C PHE A 11 -15.87 24.03 1.56
N GLU A 12 -15.76 25.17 2.24
CA GLU A 12 -14.49 25.65 2.78
C GLU A 12 -13.88 24.65 3.78
N SER A 13 -14.69 24.16 4.72
CA SER A 13 -14.24 23.16 5.70
C SER A 13 -13.76 21.86 5.03
N GLN A 14 -14.44 21.42 3.97
CA GLN A 14 -14.03 20.23 3.22
C GLN A 14 -12.71 20.46 2.46
N LEU A 15 -12.56 21.60 1.80
CA LEU A 15 -11.31 21.97 1.12
C LEU A 15 -10.15 22.06 2.10
N GLU A 16 -10.36 22.74 3.24
CA GLU A 16 -9.33 22.93 4.26
C GLU A 16 -8.92 21.60 4.91
N LYS A 17 -9.87 20.68 5.14
CA LYS A 17 -9.57 19.35 5.66
C LYS A 17 -8.61 18.57 4.75
N HIS A 18 -8.94 18.44 3.46
CA HIS A 18 -8.08 17.68 2.53
C HIS A 18 -6.77 18.41 2.25
N TRP A 19 -6.80 19.75 2.22
CA TRP A 19 -5.58 20.54 2.10
C TRP A 19 -4.64 20.35 3.29
N LYS A 20 -5.17 20.33 4.52
CA LYS A 20 -4.39 20.08 5.72
C LYS A 20 -3.72 18.72 5.68
N VAL A 21 -4.44 17.66 5.28
CA VAL A 21 -3.86 16.32 5.12
C VAL A 21 -2.68 16.33 4.15
N ILE A 22 -2.80 17.02 3.02
CA ILE A 22 -1.69 17.16 2.05
C ILE A 22 -0.53 17.92 2.67
N SER A 23 -0.80 19.05 3.33
CA SER A 23 0.23 19.91 3.93
C SER A 23 0.99 19.19 5.04
N ASP A 24 0.27 18.56 5.97
CA ASP A 24 0.83 17.77 7.06
C ASP A 24 1.68 16.62 6.48
N SER A 25 1.19 15.95 5.43
CA SER A 25 1.97 14.90 4.75
C SER A 25 3.25 15.44 4.12
N ILE A 26 3.23 16.64 3.53
CA ILE A 26 4.41 17.29 2.94
C ILE A 26 5.40 17.71 4.03
N GLU A 27 4.92 18.23 5.15
CA GLU A 27 5.76 18.68 6.27
C GLU A 27 6.42 17.49 6.98
N GLU A 28 5.64 16.45 7.32
CA GLU A 28 6.13 15.22 7.96
C GLU A 28 7.13 14.46 7.09
N ASN A 29 6.97 14.53 5.76
CA ASN A 29 7.79 13.81 4.79
C ASN A 29 8.70 14.73 3.98
N GLY A 30 8.99 15.92 4.50
CA GLY A 30 9.82 16.93 3.83
C GLY A 30 11.25 16.44 3.57
N ASN A 31 11.75 15.50 4.37
CA ASN A 31 13.06 14.89 4.19
C ASN A 31 12.98 13.58 3.39
N ILE A 32 12.71 13.72 2.08
CA ILE A 32 12.41 12.60 1.18
C ILE A 32 13.56 11.59 1.07
N ASP A 33 14.81 12.02 1.31
CA ASP A 33 16.01 11.17 1.21
C ASP A 33 16.03 10.02 2.24
N GLU A 34 15.21 10.09 3.29
CA GLU A 34 15.09 9.04 4.33
C GLU A 34 13.99 8.02 4.04
N LEU A 35 13.14 8.25 3.03
CA LEU A 35 12.02 7.39 2.70
C LEU A 35 12.43 6.26 1.76
N ASP A 36 11.90 5.07 1.99
CA ASP A 36 12.07 3.95 1.07
C ASP A 36 11.10 4.01 -0.13
N GLU A 37 11.36 3.20 -1.16
CA GLU A 37 10.58 3.20 -2.40
C GLU A 37 9.09 2.85 -2.17
N ILE A 38 8.77 2.04 -1.16
CA ILE A 38 7.39 1.65 -0.84
C ILE A 38 6.67 2.82 -0.18
N GLN A 39 7.32 3.50 0.77
CA GLN A 39 6.83 4.70 1.43
C GLN A 39 6.60 5.82 0.42
N ILE A 40 7.55 6.07 -0.48
CA ILE A 40 7.43 7.06 -1.56
C ILE A 40 6.21 6.77 -2.45
N LYS A 41 5.99 5.50 -2.85
CA LYS A 41 4.81 5.12 -3.66
C LYS A 41 3.50 5.29 -2.89
N SER A 42 3.48 4.93 -1.61
CA SER A 42 2.32 5.10 -0.74
C SER A 42 1.95 6.58 -0.59
N LEU A 43 2.92 7.42 -0.24
CA LEU A 43 2.77 8.87 -0.09
C LEU A 43 2.27 9.53 -1.39
N LYS A 44 2.86 9.15 -2.52
CA LYS A 44 2.43 9.63 -3.83
C LYS A 44 0.97 9.28 -4.11
N THR A 45 0.55 8.06 -3.78
CA THR A 45 -0.84 7.60 -3.99
C THR A 45 -1.81 8.37 -3.11
N GLN A 46 -1.47 8.57 -1.83
CA GLN A 46 -2.27 9.33 -0.88
C GLN A 46 -2.43 10.79 -1.34
N ILE A 47 -1.32 11.48 -1.59
CA ILE A 47 -1.32 12.89 -2.01
C ILE A 47 -2.09 13.10 -3.32
N VAL A 48 -1.93 12.21 -4.31
CA VAL A 48 -2.68 12.30 -5.56
C VAL A 48 -4.18 12.07 -5.35
N THR A 49 -4.55 11.19 -4.41
CA THR A 49 -5.96 10.91 -4.09
C THR A 49 -6.60 12.12 -3.41
N ASP A 50 -5.97 12.66 -2.37
CA ASP A 50 -6.47 13.84 -1.67
C ASP A 50 -6.52 15.07 -2.58
N PHE A 51 -5.52 15.23 -3.46
CA PHE A 51 -5.51 16.32 -4.43
C PHE A 51 -6.68 16.24 -5.42
N ARG A 52 -7.08 15.02 -5.84
CA ARG A 52 -8.27 14.83 -6.69
C ARG A 52 -9.56 15.20 -5.97
N GLU A 53 -9.66 14.89 -4.68
CA GLU A 53 -10.83 15.31 -3.88
C GLU A 53 -10.88 16.84 -3.73
N VAL A 54 -9.74 17.50 -3.49
CA VAL A 54 -9.66 18.97 -3.49
C VAL A 54 -10.17 19.56 -4.81
N ASP A 55 -9.72 19.03 -5.95
CA ASP A 55 -10.13 19.50 -7.28
C ASP A 55 -11.64 19.25 -7.55
N ARG A 56 -12.16 18.11 -7.08
CA ARG A 56 -13.59 17.77 -7.17
C ARG A 56 -14.45 18.74 -6.36
N ILE A 57 -14.12 18.92 -5.07
CA ILE A 57 -14.85 19.80 -4.15
C ILE A 57 -14.79 21.25 -4.66
N ALA A 58 -13.63 21.70 -5.12
CA ALA A 58 -13.46 23.02 -5.71
C ALA A 58 -14.34 23.24 -6.95
N THR A 59 -14.47 22.23 -7.81
CA THR A 59 -15.31 22.30 -9.00
C THR A 59 -16.79 22.39 -8.63
N GLU A 60 -17.23 21.60 -7.64
CA GLU A 60 -18.60 21.65 -7.12
C GLU A 60 -18.89 23.01 -6.46
N PHE A 61 -17.94 23.54 -5.69
CA PHE A 61 -18.07 24.82 -5.01
C PHE A 61 -18.17 25.97 -6.01
N ARG A 62 -17.32 25.99 -7.04
CA ARG A 62 -17.39 27.02 -8.10
C ARG A 62 -18.70 26.97 -8.87
N ARG A 63 -19.21 25.78 -9.21
CA ARG A 63 -20.55 25.64 -9.81
C ARG A 63 -21.65 26.20 -8.91
N PHE A 64 -21.54 26.01 -7.59
CA PHE A 64 -22.49 26.59 -6.64
C PHE A 64 -22.42 28.12 -6.61
N LEU A 65 -21.22 28.70 -6.63
CA LEU A 65 -21.00 30.15 -6.66
C LEU A 65 -21.48 30.77 -7.98
N GLU A 66 -21.21 30.13 -9.12
CA GLU A 66 -21.69 30.53 -10.44
C GLU A 66 -23.21 30.58 -10.53
N ASN A 67 -23.91 29.69 -9.83
CA ASN A 67 -25.38 29.66 -9.80
C ASN A 67 -25.99 30.77 -8.93
N THR A 68 -25.22 31.31 -7.97
CA THR A 68 -25.72 32.34 -7.04
C THR A 68 -25.58 33.75 -7.62
N ARG A 69 -24.51 34.00 -8.41
CA ARG A 69 -24.24 35.26 -9.15
C ARG A 69 -24.34 36.56 -8.32
N THR A 70 -23.94 36.52 -7.05
CA THR A 70 -23.81 37.74 -6.25
C THR A 70 -22.38 38.29 -6.34
N LYS A 71 -22.17 39.56 -6.02
CA LYS A 71 -20.82 40.12 -5.92
C LYS A 71 -19.96 39.32 -4.92
N GLU A 72 -20.57 38.93 -3.80
CA GLU A 72 -19.95 38.10 -2.78
C GLU A 72 -19.56 36.70 -3.30
N SER A 73 -20.38 36.07 -4.15
CA SER A 73 -20.03 34.78 -4.74
C SER A 73 -18.88 34.87 -5.74
N ILE A 74 -18.75 35.99 -6.46
CA ILE A 74 -17.64 36.27 -7.38
C ILE A 74 -16.33 36.50 -6.61
N ASP A 75 -16.37 37.28 -5.54
CA ASP A 75 -15.19 37.53 -4.71
C ASP A 75 -14.70 36.22 -4.05
N LYS A 76 -15.65 35.36 -3.64
CA LYS A 76 -15.33 34.05 -3.07
C LYS A 76 -14.74 33.08 -4.09
N ASP A 77 -15.25 33.07 -5.32
CA ASP A 77 -14.71 32.26 -6.42
C ASP A 77 -13.24 32.60 -6.69
N ARG A 78 -12.91 33.90 -6.71
CA ARG A 78 -11.52 34.38 -6.84
C ARG A 78 -10.62 33.90 -5.69
N GLU A 79 -11.08 34.04 -4.45
CA GLU A 79 -10.33 33.59 -3.28
C GLU A 79 -10.01 32.08 -3.34
N ILE A 80 -11.00 31.27 -3.73
CA ILE A 80 -10.83 29.83 -3.88
C ILE A 80 -9.87 29.50 -5.03
N ALA A 81 -10.01 30.19 -6.17
CA ALA A 81 -9.12 29.99 -7.32
C ALA A 81 -7.65 30.27 -6.96
N ASP A 82 -7.38 31.35 -6.25
CA ASP A 82 -6.02 31.71 -5.81
C ASP A 82 -5.44 30.68 -4.85
N LYS A 83 -6.23 30.22 -3.87
CA LYS A 83 -5.83 29.14 -2.95
C LYS A 83 -5.50 27.85 -3.71
N LEU A 84 -6.33 27.46 -4.67
CA LEU A 84 -6.11 26.24 -5.47
C LEU A 84 -4.85 26.32 -6.33
N ILE A 85 -4.49 27.50 -6.83
CA ILE A 85 -3.24 27.71 -7.57
C ILE A 85 -2.05 27.45 -6.64
N SER A 86 -2.04 28.07 -5.47
CA SER A 86 -0.98 27.89 -4.46
C SER A 86 -0.86 26.41 -4.06
N TYR A 87 -1.99 25.76 -3.79
CA TYR A 87 -2.05 24.35 -3.40
C TYR A 87 -1.50 23.44 -4.50
N ARG A 88 -1.92 23.67 -5.74
CA ARG A 88 -1.44 22.91 -6.90
C ARG A 88 0.07 23.08 -7.10
N GLN A 89 0.61 24.27 -6.87
CA GLN A 89 2.06 24.50 -6.97
C GLN A 89 2.82 23.69 -5.94
N ILE A 90 2.48 23.84 -4.65
CA ILE A 90 3.16 23.15 -3.54
C ILE A 90 3.08 21.62 -3.71
N THR A 91 1.89 21.09 -4.01
CA THR A 91 1.70 19.65 -4.22
C THR A 91 2.51 19.14 -5.41
N ASN A 92 2.54 19.86 -6.54
CA ASN A 92 3.30 19.44 -7.71
C ASN A 92 4.81 19.48 -7.48
N ASP A 93 5.31 20.50 -6.77
CA ASP A 93 6.72 20.60 -6.42
C ASP A 93 7.15 19.44 -5.51
N PHE A 94 6.33 19.09 -4.52
CA PHE A 94 6.58 17.92 -3.68
C PHE A 94 6.55 16.60 -4.47
N LEU A 95 5.53 16.39 -5.32
CA LEU A 95 5.43 15.21 -6.18
C LEU A 95 6.64 15.10 -7.13
N ARG A 96 7.15 16.23 -7.63
CA ARG A 96 8.37 16.26 -8.44
C ARG A 96 9.60 15.81 -7.63
N SER A 97 9.74 16.28 -6.40
CA SER A 97 10.83 15.87 -5.50
C SER A 97 10.76 14.38 -5.14
N LEU A 98 9.56 13.84 -4.92
CA LEU A 98 9.35 12.39 -4.73
C LEU A 98 9.81 11.59 -5.96
N ASN A 99 9.43 12.02 -7.16
CA ASN A 99 9.81 11.33 -8.40
C ASN A 99 11.32 11.39 -8.69
N GLN A 100 11.99 12.49 -8.32
CA GLN A 100 13.45 12.60 -8.46
C GLN A 100 14.19 11.67 -7.49
N SER A 101 13.65 11.49 -6.28
CA SER A 101 14.22 10.60 -5.27
C SER A 101 14.03 9.13 -5.65
N ASP A 102 12.87 8.77 -6.22
CA ASP A 102 12.61 7.46 -6.82
C ASP A 102 13.64 7.13 -7.93
N ALA A 103 13.93 8.09 -8.81
CA ALA A 103 14.94 7.96 -9.86
C ALA A 103 16.39 7.90 -9.34
N LYS A 104 16.72 8.61 -8.26
CA LYS A 104 18.05 8.50 -7.61
C LYS A 104 18.23 7.15 -6.92
N SER A 105 17.18 6.62 -6.28
CA SER A 105 17.19 5.29 -5.66
C SER A 105 17.41 4.18 -6.71
N SER A 106 16.86 4.34 -7.91
CA SER A 106 16.98 3.37 -9.00
C SER A 106 18.34 3.41 -9.72
N SER A 107 19.11 4.52 -9.65
CA SER A 107 20.35 4.68 -10.44
C SER A 107 21.68 4.40 -9.72
N SER A 108 21.77 4.41 -8.37
CA SER A 108 23.07 4.23 -7.70
C SER A 108 23.16 3.15 -6.61
N ARG A 109 22.04 2.63 -6.07
CA ARG A 109 22.06 1.76 -4.86
C ARG A 109 21.27 0.45 -4.96
N THR A 110 20.36 0.34 -5.93
CA THR A 110 19.41 -0.78 -6.05
C THR A 110 19.97 -2.01 -6.74
N SER A 111 21.00 -1.92 -7.58
CA SER A 111 21.48 -3.12 -8.27
C SER A 111 22.19 -4.11 -7.34
N SER A 112 23.03 -3.66 -6.40
CA SER A 112 23.84 -4.58 -5.59
C SER A 112 23.11 -5.04 -4.33
N GLN A 113 22.34 -4.16 -3.68
CA GLN A 113 21.62 -4.51 -2.45
C GLN A 113 20.33 -5.27 -2.72
N ALA A 114 19.61 -4.97 -3.81
CA ALA A 114 18.45 -5.79 -4.22
C ALA A 114 18.91 -7.15 -4.77
N ARG A 115 20.02 -7.22 -5.52
CA ARG A 115 20.64 -8.51 -5.88
C ARG A 115 21.06 -9.31 -4.65
N LEU A 116 21.61 -8.65 -3.61
CA LEU A 116 21.99 -9.32 -2.38
C LEU A 116 20.77 -9.82 -1.58
N ARG A 117 19.69 -9.04 -1.47
CA ARG A 117 18.43 -9.49 -0.83
C ARG A 117 17.78 -10.64 -1.60
N ALA A 118 17.73 -10.55 -2.93
CA ALA A 118 17.22 -11.61 -3.78
C ALA A 118 18.07 -12.89 -3.70
N ALA A 119 19.40 -12.77 -3.63
CA ALA A 119 20.29 -13.91 -3.42
C ALA A 119 20.07 -14.56 -2.05
N LYS A 120 19.97 -13.76 -0.98
CA LYS A 120 19.68 -14.28 0.37
C LYS A 120 18.32 -14.98 0.46
N ALA A 121 17.27 -14.42 -0.17
CA ALA A 121 15.95 -15.04 -0.19
C ALA A 121 15.94 -16.36 -0.96
N ARG A 122 16.69 -16.47 -2.07
CA ARG A 122 16.83 -17.73 -2.83
C ARG A 122 17.54 -18.81 -2.03
N VAL A 123 18.57 -18.46 -1.27
CA VAL A 123 19.29 -19.42 -0.39
C VAL A 123 18.37 -19.90 0.73
N ALA A 124 17.70 -18.99 1.43
CA ALA A 124 16.75 -19.36 2.51
C ALA A 124 15.62 -20.27 2.00
N PHE A 125 15.08 -19.99 0.80
CA PHE A 125 14.05 -20.83 0.20
C PHE A 125 14.59 -22.22 -0.18
N ALA A 126 15.81 -22.32 -0.72
CA ALA A 126 16.43 -23.60 -1.04
C ALA A 126 16.69 -24.45 0.21
N GLU A 127 17.11 -23.82 1.32
CA GLU A 127 17.30 -24.48 2.62
C GLU A 127 15.97 -24.99 3.19
N GLU A 128 14.91 -24.19 3.09
CA GLU A 128 13.57 -24.59 3.53
C GLU A 128 13.02 -25.75 2.70
N GLN A 129 13.18 -25.72 1.37
CA GLN A 129 12.78 -26.83 0.50
C GLN A 129 13.54 -28.11 0.81
N ALA A 130 14.85 -28.04 1.02
CA ALA A 130 15.66 -29.20 1.39
C ALA A 130 15.25 -29.80 2.75
N TYR A 131 14.91 -28.95 3.72
CA TYR A 131 14.39 -29.39 5.01
C TYR A 131 13.02 -30.09 4.89
N LEU A 132 12.12 -29.54 4.08
CA LEU A 132 10.81 -30.11 3.83
C LEU A 132 10.90 -31.44 3.06
N GLU A 133 11.81 -31.54 2.07
CA GLU A 133 12.07 -32.77 1.32
C GLU A 133 12.61 -33.87 2.24
N LYS A 134 13.56 -33.54 3.12
CA LYS A 134 14.07 -34.49 4.13
C LYS A 134 12.94 -34.98 5.04
N LYS A 135 12.08 -34.08 5.53
CA LYS A 135 10.92 -34.47 6.35
C LYS A 135 9.95 -35.39 5.60
N ARG A 136 9.69 -35.13 4.32
CA ARG A 136 8.84 -36.01 3.50
C ARG A 136 9.43 -37.41 3.38
N ALA A 137 10.73 -37.51 3.13
CA ALA A 137 11.43 -38.79 3.06
C ALA A 137 11.37 -39.56 4.39
N ASP A 138 11.50 -38.89 5.53
CA ASP A 138 11.38 -39.51 6.85
C ASP A 138 9.95 -40.04 7.11
N VAL A 139 8.92 -39.28 6.72
CA VAL A 139 7.52 -39.73 6.82
C VAL A 139 7.24 -40.92 5.91
N GLU A 140 7.77 -40.93 4.69
CA GLU A 140 7.62 -42.06 3.77
C GLU A 140 8.30 -43.33 4.31
N ARG A 141 9.47 -43.20 4.96
CA ARG A 141 10.13 -44.32 5.66
C ARG A 141 9.30 -44.85 6.81
N GLN A 142 8.79 -43.98 7.68
CA GLN A 142 7.91 -44.38 8.79
C GLN A 142 6.65 -45.07 8.29
N LYS A 143 6.07 -44.59 7.18
CA LYS A 143 4.90 -45.24 6.57
C LYS A 143 5.23 -46.64 6.07
N ALA A 144 6.39 -46.83 5.43
CA ALA A 144 6.84 -48.13 4.95
C ALA A 144 7.10 -49.12 6.11
N GLU A 145 7.73 -48.65 7.20
CA GLU A 145 7.93 -49.45 8.42
C GLU A 145 6.60 -49.92 9.01
N LEU A 146 5.62 -49.01 9.16
CA LEU A 146 4.29 -49.35 9.65
C LEU A 146 3.55 -50.34 8.74
N GLU A 147 3.72 -50.25 7.41
CA GLU A 147 3.11 -51.20 6.48
C GLU A 147 3.68 -52.61 6.63
N ILE A 148 4.99 -52.72 6.88
CA ILE A 148 5.66 -54.00 7.16
C ILE A 148 5.14 -54.59 8.48
N ASP A 149 5.07 -53.77 9.53
CA ASP A 149 4.57 -54.21 10.85
C ASP A 149 3.11 -54.69 10.77
N LEU A 150 2.29 -53.99 9.97
CA LEU A 150 0.88 -54.36 9.78
C LEU A 150 0.73 -55.69 9.04
N LYS A 151 1.56 -55.96 8.02
CA LYS A 151 1.60 -57.25 7.33
C LYS A 151 2.06 -58.38 8.26
N LEU A 152 3.07 -58.13 9.09
CA LEU A 152 3.55 -59.11 10.07
C LEU A 152 2.48 -59.45 11.11
N LEU A 153 1.71 -58.46 11.57
CA LEU A 153 0.58 -58.69 12.48
C LEU A 153 -0.56 -59.48 11.81
N GLN A 154 -0.86 -59.20 10.55
CA GLN A 154 -1.86 -59.96 9.79
C GLN A 154 -1.46 -61.42 9.64
N GLN A 155 -0.20 -61.69 9.26
CA GLN A 155 0.32 -63.06 9.16
C GLN A 155 0.26 -63.81 10.51
N LYS A 156 0.64 -63.15 11.61
CA LYS A 156 0.54 -63.73 12.96
C LYS A 156 -0.91 -64.03 13.35
N ARG A 157 -1.85 -63.16 12.97
CA ARG A 157 -3.29 -63.38 13.21
C ARG A 157 -3.82 -64.57 12.41
N GLU A 158 -3.44 -64.69 11.15
CA GLU A 158 -3.85 -65.81 10.28
C GLU A 158 -3.28 -67.15 10.79
N ALA A 159 -2.02 -67.17 11.21
CA ALA A 159 -1.41 -68.34 11.85
C ALA A 159 -2.12 -68.74 13.16
N ALA A 160 -2.45 -67.77 14.01
CA ALA A 160 -3.18 -68.04 15.26
C ALA A 160 -4.61 -68.55 15.04
N LEU A 161 -5.27 -68.15 13.95
CA LEU A 161 -6.60 -68.62 13.58
C LEU A 161 -6.57 -70.06 13.01
N THR A 162 -5.51 -70.42 12.29
CA THR A 162 -5.34 -71.78 11.74
C THR A 162 -4.89 -72.79 12.79
N GLU A 163 -4.23 -72.37 13.88
CA GLU A 163 -3.92 -73.24 15.03
C GLU A 163 -5.10 -73.45 16.00
N ALA A 164 -6.16 -72.64 15.89
CA ALA A 164 -7.36 -72.71 16.74
C ALA A 164 -8.52 -73.51 16.11
N GLU A 165 -8.40 -73.89 14.83
CA GLU A 165 -9.28 -74.85 14.13
C GLU A 165 -8.76 -76.29 14.26
#